data_AF-A0A521VLN4-F1
#
_entry.id   AF-A0A521VLN4-F1
#
_cell.length_a   1.000
_cell.length_b   1.000
_cell.length_c   1.000
_cell.angle_alpha   90.00
_cell.angle_beta   90.00
_cell.angle_gamma   90.00
#
_symmetry.space_group_name_H-M   'P 1'
#
loop_
_entity.id
_entity.type
_entity.pdbx_description
1 polymer ?
#
loop_
_entity_poly.entity_id
_entity_poly.type
_entity_poly.pdbx_seq_one_letter_code
_entity_poly.pdbx_strand_id
1 'polypeptide(L)'
;MTTVELRQLRVNAERLRETELATLCAELLGQRPGGRAAVRRPRRKGGLQHLVARSKAFELRGVSLQSRNWSRSGLRPPEDTVVVAIWADDVQRSGGASSCLLWAPNVNGSRPWSDKPGGRERLAHCQLACERGAAEGLLVYGTRLEGWLPEEKALSVDGADAETVLAIRVELRGEEYWATWNGLGA
;
A
#
# COMPACT_ATOMS: atom_id res chain seq x y z
N MET A 1 3.03 20.30 6.61
CA MET A 1 3.98 21.29 6.08
C MET A 1 4.90 20.59 5.09
N THR A 2 4.91 21.01 3.83
CA THR A 2 5.73 20.41 2.76
C THR A 2 7.15 21.00 2.76
N THR A 3 8.11 20.31 2.14
CA THR A 3 9.50 20.81 2.02
C THR A 3 9.57 22.11 1.23
N VAL A 4 8.62 22.36 0.33
CA VAL A 4 8.50 23.61 -0.44
C VAL A 4 8.05 24.75 0.48
N GLU A 5 7.02 24.52 1.30
CA GLU A 5 6.54 25.49 2.30
C GLU A 5 7.63 25.85 3.31
N LEU A 6 8.41 24.87 3.77
CA LEU A 6 9.50 25.08 4.74
C LEU A 6 10.66 25.91 4.16
N ARG A 7 10.99 25.76 2.87
CA ARG A 7 11.97 26.61 2.17
C ARG A 7 11.48 28.04 2.02
N GLN A 8 10.22 28.20 1.62
CA GLN A 8 9.60 29.52 1.48
C GLN A 8 9.59 30.25 2.84
N LEU A 9 9.27 29.54 3.91
CA LEU A 9 9.26 30.08 5.27
C LEU A 9 10.66 30.51 5.73
N ARG A 10 11.71 29.72 5.43
CA ARG A 10 13.09 30.10 5.74
C ARG A 10 13.51 31.40 5.06
N VAL A 11 13.24 31.53 3.76
CA VAL A 11 13.59 32.74 2.98
C VAL A 11 12.89 33.97 3.56
N ASN A 12 11.63 33.82 3.98
CA ASN A 12 10.89 34.91 4.61
C ASN A 12 11.47 35.28 5.99
N ALA A 13 11.85 34.29 6.81
CA ALA A 13 12.48 34.50 8.11
C ALA A 13 13.83 35.24 7.99
N GLU A 14 14.66 34.83 7.03
CA GLU A 14 15.94 35.49 6.72
C GLU A 14 15.73 36.95 6.31
N ARG A 15 14.74 37.23 5.45
CA ARG A 15 14.40 38.61 5.03
C ARG A 15 13.94 39.48 6.20
N LEU A 16 13.22 38.89 7.15
CA LEU A 16 12.69 39.57 8.33
C LEU A 16 13.67 39.62 9.50
N ARG A 17 14.89 39.09 9.34
CA ARG A 17 15.92 38.98 10.39
C ARG A 17 15.49 38.16 11.61
N GLU A 18 14.53 37.25 11.41
CA GLU A 18 14.07 36.29 12.41
C GLU A 18 15.03 35.09 12.46
N THR A 19 16.17 35.30 13.11
CA THR A 19 17.31 34.37 13.09
C THR A 19 17.02 33.02 13.75
N GLU A 20 16.22 32.98 14.82
CA GLU A 20 15.82 31.74 15.47
C GLU A 20 14.92 30.89 14.56
N LEU A 21 13.96 31.54 13.87
CA LEU A 21 13.05 30.87 12.96
C LEU A 21 13.77 30.39 11.69
N ALA A 22 14.72 31.17 11.18
CA ALA A 22 15.56 30.79 10.04
C ALA A 22 16.45 29.58 10.38
N THR A 23 17.04 29.56 11.58
CA THR A 23 17.85 28.44 12.11
C THR A 23 16.99 27.18 12.25
N LEU A 24 15.80 27.28 12.84
CA LEU A 24 14.89 26.15 13.00
C LEU A 24 14.43 25.58 11.65
N CYS A 25 14.13 26.44 10.67
CA CYS A 25 13.79 25.99 9.32
C CYS A 25 14.99 25.35 8.62
N ALA A 26 16.21 25.85 8.83
CA ALA A 26 17.43 25.26 8.31
C ALA A 26 17.74 23.89 8.92
N GLU A 27 17.50 23.70 10.22
CA GLU A 27 17.60 22.40 10.89
C GLU A 27 16.59 21.40 10.33
N LEU A 28 15.32 21.81 10.19
CA LEU A 28 14.27 20.97 9.61
C LEU A 28 14.51 20.64 8.13
N LEU A 29 15.15 21.53 7.36
CA LEU A 29 15.58 21.28 5.97
C LEU A 29 16.86 20.44 5.89
N GLY A 30 17.75 20.59 6.88
CA GLY A 30 19.02 19.87 7.05
C GLY A 30 18.82 18.44 7.55
N GLN A 31 17.68 18.18 8.20
CA GLN A 31 17.09 16.84 8.34
C GLN A 31 16.63 16.32 6.97
N ARG A 32 17.58 16.13 6.03
CA ARG A 32 17.42 15.05 5.06
C ARG A 32 17.14 13.79 5.90
N PRO A 33 16.20 12.91 5.49
CA PRO A 33 16.25 11.54 5.97
C PRO A 33 17.61 11.02 5.52
N GLY A 34 18.57 11.03 6.45
CA GLY A 34 19.93 10.60 6.21
C GLY A 34 19.85 9.23 5.56
N GLY A 35 20.67 9.02 4.53
CA GLY A 35 20.86 7.71 3.94
C GLY A 35 21.01 6.72 5.08
N ARG A 36 20.00 5.86 5.24
CA ARG A 36 19.91 5.00 6.40
C ARG A 36 21.13 4.09 6.36
N ALA A 37 21.98 4.19 7.39
CA ALA A 37 22.73 3.04 7.84
C ALA A 37 21.73 1.87 7.90
N ALA A 38 22.08 0.76 7.25
CA ALA A 38 21.21 -0.40 7.16
C ALA A 38 20.76 -0.79 8.58
N VAL A 39 19.54 -0.42 8.95
CA VAL A 39 18.94 -0.85 10.21
C VAL A 39 18.78 -2.35 10.05
N ARG A 40 19.69 -3.11 10.65
CA ARG A 40 19.54 -4.56 10.81
C ARG A 40 18.31 -4.78 11.68
N ARG A 41 17.16 -4.92 11.03
CA ARG A 41 15.92 -5.31 11.68
C ARG A 41 16.00 -6.80 12.00
N PRO A 42 15.44 -7.24 13.14
CA PRO A 42 15.34 -8.65 13.45
C PRO A 42 14.54 -9.32 12.33
N ARG A 43 15.20 -10.25 11.61
CA ARG A 43 14.51 -11.17 10.70
C ARG A 43 13.39 -11.83 11.49
N ARG A 44 12.13 -11.65 11.06
CA ARG A 44 11.02 -12.48 11.55
C ARG A 44 11.46 -13.95 11.32
N LYS A 45 11.73 -14.66 12.42
CA LYS A 45 12.07 -16.08 12.41
C LYS A 45 10.79 -16.84 12.07
N GLY A 46 10.66 -17.20 10.81
CA GLY A 46 9.54 -17.97 10.28
C GLY A 46 9.51 -17.90 8.75
N GLY A 47 10.23 -18.84 8.11
CA GLY A 47 10.16 -19.20 6.69
C GLY A 47 9.61 -18.21 5.65
N LEU A 48 10.24 -17.05 5.43
CA LEU A 48 10.03 -16.28 4.19
C LEU A 48 11.06 -16.72 3.14
N GLN A 49 10.97 -17.98 2.69
CA GLN A 49 11.76 -18.42 1.55
C GLN A 49 11.05 -17.93 0.28
N HIS A 50 11.59 -16.86 -0.32
CA HIS A 50 11.25 -16.32 -1.64
C HIS A 50 10.16 -15.23 -1.76
N LEU A 51 10.27 -14.15 -0.97
CA LEU A 51 9.59 -12.90 -1.34
C LEU A 51 10.16 -12.35 -2.66
N VAL A 52 9.29 -12.01 -3.60
CA VAL A 52 9.65 -11.43 -4.90
C VAL A 52 9.12 -10.01 -5.06
N ALA A 53 9.55 -9.29 -6.10
CA ALA A 53 8.94 -8.03 -6.44
C ALA A 53 7.44 -8.21 -6.74
N ARG A 54 6.58 -7.25 -6.34
CA ARG A 54 5.12 -7.31 -6.55
C ARG A 54 4.75 -7.66 -7.99
N SER A 55 5.33 -6.94 -8.97
CA SER A 55 5.09 -7.19 -10.38
C SER A 55 5.45 -8.63 -10.78
N LYS A 56 6.55 -9.16 -10.24
CA LYS A 56 6.95 -10.56 -10.47
C LYS A 56 5.99 -11.55 -9.83
N ALA A 57 5.46 -11.27 -8.63
CA ALA A 57 4.44 -12.11 -8.01
C ALA A 57 3.19 -12.19 -8.89
N PHE A 58 2.70 -11.07 -9.43
CA PHE A 58 1.59 -11.07 -10.38
C PHE A 58 1.91 -11.86 -11.65
N GLU A 59 3.09 -11.67 -12.25
CA GLU A 59 3.52 -12.45 -13.42
C GLU A 59 3.55 -13.96 -13.15
N LEU A 60 4.07 -14.40 -11.99
CA LEU A 60 4.08 -15.80 -11.59
C LEU A 60 2.68 -16.38 -11.39
N ARG A 61 1.70 -15.51 -11.14
CA ARG A 61 0.28 -15.86 -11.10
C ARG A 61 -0.41 -15.73 -12.45
N GLY A 62 0.30 -15.48 -13.55
CA GLY A 62 -0.30 -15.32 -14.87
C GLY A 62 -1.10 -14.03 -15.04
N VAL A 63 -0.87 -13.03 -14.19
CA VAL A 63 -1.55 -11.73 -14.24
C VAL A 63 -0.66 -10.72 -14.96
N SER A 64 -1.23 -10.08 -15.99
CA SER A 64 -0.60 -8.94 -16.65
C SER A 64 -1.10 -7.65 -16.00
N LEU A 65 -0.19 -6.90 -15.39
CA LEU A 65 -0.50 -5.58 -14.82
C LEU A 65 -0.54 -4.51 -15.92
N GLN A 66 -1.51 -3.59 -15.84
CA GLN A 66 -1.54 -2.40 -16.70
C GLN A 66 -0.27 -1.54 -16.51
N SER A 67 0.22 -1.47 -15.28
CA SER A 67 1.46 -0.78 -14.93
C SER A 67 2.22 -1.51 -13.83
N ARG A 68 3.45 -1.89 -14.12
CA ARG A 68 4.36 -2.49 -13.13
C ARG A 68 4.60 -1.61 -11.91
N ASN A 69 4.51 -0.28 -12.07
CA ASN A 69 4.89 0.69 -11.04
C ASN A 69 3.75 0.98 -10.06
N TRP A 70 2.52 1.14 -10.56
CA TRP A 70 1.40 1.59 -9.73
C TRP A 70 0.23 0.60 -9.65
N SER A 71 0.11 -0.38 -10.56
CA SER A 71 -0.98 -1.35 -10.47
C SER A 71 -0.81 -2.23 -9.23
N ARG A 72 -1.90 -2.35 -8.48
CA ARG A 72 -1.98 -3.17 -7.25
C ARG A 72 -2.98 -4.31 -7.39
N SER A 73 -3.53 -4.48 -8.57
CA SER A 73 -4.50 -5.50 -8.92
C SER A 73 -4.43 -5.75 -10.42
N GLY A 74 -4.85 -6.93 -10.86
CA GLY A 74 -4.94 -7.26 -12.27
C GLY A 74 -5.85 -8.45 -12.50
N LEU A 75 -6.12 -8.72 -13.76
CA LEU A 75 -6.95 -9.84 -14.20
C LEU A 75 -6.06 -10.97 -14.70
N ARG A 76 -6.40 -12.20 -14.31
CA ARG A 76 -5.81 -13.41 -14.85
C ARG A 76 -6.74 -14.02 -15.90
N PRO A 77 -6.30 -14.10 -17.17
CA PRO A 77 -7.02 -14.85 -18.20
C PRO A 77 -7.06 -16.36 -17.91
N PRO A 78 -8.01 -17.13 -18.49
CA PRO A 78 -9.07 -16.67 -19.38
C PRO A 78 -10.34 -16.21 -18.64
N GLU A 79 -10.49 -16.55 -17.36
CA GLU A 79 -11.72 -16.27 -16.59
C GLU A 79 -11.76 -14.85 -16.01
N ASP A 80 -10.79 -14.00 -16.32
CA ASP A 80 -10.59 -12.68 -15.73
C ASP A 80 -10.66 -12.72 -14.20
N THR A 81 -10.01 -13.71 -13.57
CA THR A 81 -9.94 -13.77 -12.11
C THR A 81 -9.22 -12.53 -11.60
N VAL A 82 -9.88 -11.77 -10.73
CA VAL A 82 -9.27 -10.60 -10.09
C VAL A 82 -8.24 -11.07 -9.07
N VAL A 83 -7.00 -10.61 -9.22
CA VAL A 83 -5.92 -10.81 -8.24
C VAL A 83 -5.55 -9.44 -7.68
N VAL A 84 -5.49 -9.32 -6.35
CA VAL A 84 -5.22 -8.04 -5.65
C VAL A 84 -4.07 -8.20 -4.68
N ALA A 85 -3.18 -7.22 -4.63
CA ALA A 85 -2.15 -7.12 -3.60
C ALA A 85 -2.75 -6.63 -2.28
N ILE A 86 -2.55 -7.40 -1.22
CA ILE A 86 -3.00 -7.12 0.14
C ILE A 86 -1.76 -6.93 1.01
N TRP A 87 -1.71 -5.83 1.75
CA TRP A 87 -0.59 -5.61 2.67
C TRP A 87 -0.80 -6.41 3.95
N ALA A 88 0.19 -7.22 4.33
CA ALA A 88 0.04 -8.15 5.44
C ALA A 88 -0.27 -7.47 6.78
N ASP A 89 0.30 -6.28 7.01
CA ASP A 89 0.05 -5.51 8.25
C ASP A 89 -1.33 -4.81 8.26
N ASP A 90 -2.02 -4.71 7.12
CA ASP A 90 -3.38 -4.12 7.06
C ASP A 90 -4.48 -5.17 7.32
N VAL A 91 -4.10 -6.44 7.42
CA VAL A 91 -5.03 -7.55 7.65
C VAL A 91 -5.56 -7.51 9.06
N GLN A 92 -6.85 -7.24 9.18
CA GLN A 92 -7.62 -7.32 10.41
C GLN A 92 -8.03 -8.77 10.63
N ARG A 93 -7.92 -9.25 11.87
CA ARG A 93 -8.31 -10.61 12.25
C ARG A 93 -9.31 -10.53 13.39
N SER A 94 -10.47 -11.16 13.21
CA SER A 94 -11.53 -11.22 14.22
C SER A 94 -12.35 -12.49 14.05
N GLY A 95 -12.59 -13.22 15.14
CA GLY A 95 -13.49 -14.37 15.15
C GLY A 95 -13.15 -15.49 14.14
N GLY A 96 -11.88 -15.72 13.84
CA GLY A 96 -11.44 -16.72 12.86
C GLY A 96 -11.50 -16.26 11.39
N ALA A 97 -12.08 -15.10 11.14
CA ALA A 97 -12.06 -14.45 9.83
C ALA A 97 -10.95 -13.40 9.75
N SER A 98 -10.44 -13.21 8.54
CA SER A 98 -9.53 -12.14 8.18
C SER A 98 -10.22 -11.19 7.21
N SER A 99 -9.95 -9.90 7.34
CA SER A 99 -10.44 -8.88 6.42
C SER A 99 -9.38 -7.82 6.14
N CYS A 100 -9.52 -7.14 5.00
CA CYS A 100 -8.67 -6.01 4.65
C CYS A 100 -9.44 -5.02 3.78
N LEU A 101 -9.29 -3.74 4.04
CA LEU A 101 -9.79 -2.69 3.14
C LEU A 101 -9.01 -2.76 1.81
N LEU A 102 -9.73 -2.89 0.69
CA LEU A 102 -9.14 -2.87 -0.64
C LEU A 102 -9.24 -1.48 -1.28
N TRP A 103 -10.38 -0.81 -1.13
CA TRP A 103 -10.61 0.52 -1.67
C TRP A 103 -11.69 1.27 -0.89
N ALA A 104 -11.53 2.59 -0.79
CA ALA A 104 -12.53 3.49 -0.22
C ALA A 104 -12.46 4.86 -0.92
N PRO A 105 -13.56 5.63 -0.99
CA PRO A 105 -13.57 6.94 -1.63
C PRO A 105 -12.64 7.93 -0.93
N ASN A 106 -12.12 8.88 -1.71
CA ASN A 106 -11.34 9.98 -1.18
C ASN A 106 -12.25 11.09 -0.64
N VAL A 107 -12.81 10.89 0.54
CA VAL A 107 -13.62 11.93 1.21
C VAL A 107 -12.68 12.92 1.89
N ASN A 108 -12.81 14.21 1.56
CA ASN A 108 -12.04 15.31 2.15
C ASN A 108 -10.52 15.12 2.17
N GLY A 109 -9.96 14.43 1.17
CA GLY A 109 -8.51 14.19 1.10
C GLY A 109 -8.01 13.08 2.01
N SER A 110 -8.89 12.29 2.63
CA SER A 110 -8.52 11.17 3.51
C SER A 110 -7.72 10.08 2.77
N ARG A 111 -7.94 9.91 1.46
CA ARG A 111 -7.34 8.85 0.64
C ARG A 111 -7.02 9.35 -0.78
N PRO A 112 -6.05 10.27 -0.95
CA PRO A 112 -5.75 10.86 -2.26
C PRO A 112 -5.30 9.84 -3.32
N TRP A 113 -4.86 8.66 -2.90
CA TRP A 113 -4.47 7.58 -3.81
C TRP A 113 -5.66 6.96 -4.55
N SER A 114 -6.87 7.00 -3.96
CA SER A 114 -8.08 6.37 -4.53
C SER A 114 -8.46 6.98 -5.87
N ASP A 115 -8.18 8.26 -6.06
CA ASP A 115 -8.49 9.01 -7.27
C ASP A 115 -7.40 8.91 -8.35
N LYS A 116 -6.22 8.37 -8.01
CA LYS A 116 -5.10 8.19 -8.95
C LYS A 116 -5.36 7.00 -9.88
N PRO A 117 -4.61 6.86 -10.98
CA PRO A 117 -4.79 5.75 -11.92
C PRO A 117 -4.84 4.37 -11.26
N GLY A 118 -3.93 4.08 -10.32
CA GLY A 118 -3.93 2.81 -9.58
C GLY A 118 -5.11 2.63 -8.62
N GLY A 119 -5.64 3.72 -8.06
CA GLY A 119 -6.84 3.69 -7.24
C GLY A 119 -8.09 3.41 -8.06
N ARG A 120 -8.23 4.05 -9.24
CA ARG A 120 -9.35 3.81 -10.17
C ARG A 120 -9.32 2.40 -10.77
N GLU A 121 -8.13 1.92 -11.14
CA GLU A 121 -7.93 0.53 -11.58
C GLU A 121 -8.38 -0.44 -10.48
N ARG A 122 -7.92 -0.23 -9.24
CA ARG A 122 -8.29 -1.07 -8.11
C ARG A 122 -9.78 -1.04 -7.81
N LEU A 123 -10.44 0.12 -7.93
CA LEU A 123 -11.90 0.24 -7.82
C LEU A 123 -12.62 -0.64 -8.85
N ALA A 124 -12.24 -0.55 -10.13
CA ALA A 124 -12.84 -1.35 -11.20
C ALA A 124 -12.67 -2.86 -10.95
N HIS A 125 -11.50 -3.29 -10.49
CA HIS A 125 -11.28 -4.68 -10.11
C HIS A 125 -12.07 -5.10 -8.86
N CYS A 126 -12.23 -4.22 -7.87
CA CYS A 126 -13.06 -4.50 -6.69
C CYS A 126 -14.54 -4.65 -7.05
N GLN A 127 -15.05 -3.80 -7.96
CA GLN A 127 -16.41 -3.90 -8.48
C GLN A 127 -16.63 -5.26 -9.16
N LEU A 128 -15.73 -5.62 -10.08
CA LEU A 128 -15.80 -6.90 -10.78
C LEU A 128 -15.71 -8.11 -9.82
N ALA A 129 -14.80 -8.05 -8.85
CA ALA A 129 -14.65 -9.10 -7.84
C ALA A 129 -15.88 -9.20 -6.92
N CYS A 130 -16.51 -8.08 -6.60
CA CYS A 130 -17.73 -8.02 -5.79
C CYS A 130 -18.92 -8.63 -6.54
N GLU A 131 -19.07 -8.31 -7.84
CA GLU A 131 -20.11 -8.88 -8.69
C GLU A 131 -19.98 -10.40 -8.85
N ARG A 132 -18.75 -10.89 -8.98
CA ARG A 132 -18.46 -12.32 -9.17
C ARG A 132 -18.38 -13.11 -7.86
N GLY A 133 -18.26 -12.41 -6.72
CA GLY A 133 -18.15 -13.02 -5.40
C GLY A 133 -16.84 -13.78 -5.13
N ALA A 134 -15.83 -13.64 -6.00
CA ALA A 134 -14.56 -14.35 -5.88
C ALA A 134 -13.39 -13.51 -6.44
N ALA A 135 -12.28 -13.52 -5.70
CA ALA A 135 -11.00 -12.97 -6.11
C ALA A 135 -9.85 -13.68 -5.38
N GLU A 136 -8.63 -13.35 -5.76
CA GLU A 136 -7.41 -13.82 -5.10
C GLU A 136 -6.63 -12.67 -4.46
N GLY A 137 -6.04 -12.93 -3.30
CA GLY A 137 -5.17 -12.01 -2.58
C GLY A 137 -3.72 -12.48 -2.58
N LEU A 138 -2.79 -11.59 -2.94
CA LEU A 138 -1.35 -11.77 -2.77
C LEU A 138 -0.86 -10.94 -1.59
N LEU A 139 -0.20 -11.57 -0.62
CA LEU A 139 0.33 -10.87 0.53
C LEU A 139 1.63 -10.13 0.19
N VAL A 140 1.66 -8.84 0.53
CA VAL A 140 2.83 -7.98 0.40
C VAL A 140 3.32 -7.58 1.78
N TYR A 141 4.62 -7.73 1.99
CA TYR A 141 5.31 -7.47 3.24
C TYR A 141 6.23 -6.27 3.10
N GLY A 142 6.38 -5.54 4.20
CA GLY A 142 7.23 -4.36 4.30
C GLY A 142 6.80 -3.49 5.47
N THR A 143 7.29 -2.25 5.50
CA THR A 143 6.87 -1.28 6.51
C THR A 143 6.15 -0.11 5.85
N ARG A 144 4.96 0.22 6.36
CA ARG A 144 4.21 1.40 5.91
C ARG A 144 4.86 2.70 6.36
N LEU A 145 4.61 3.75 5.58
CA LEU A 145 4.73 5.09 6.11
C LEU A 145 3.48 5.36 6.95
N GLU A 146 3.68 5.72 8.21
CA GLU A 146 2.60 5.94 9.18
C GLU A 146 1.54 6.92 8.63
N GLY A 147 0.26 6.55 8.76
CA GLY A 147 -0.88 7.36 8.28
C GLY A 147 -1.24 7.20 6.79
N TRP A 148 -0.59 6.31 6.02
CA TRP A 148 -0.85 6.15 4.58
C TRP A 148 -1.29 4.72 4.20
N LEU A 149 -2.53 4.58 3.75
CA LEU A 149 -3.12 3.34 3.23
C LEU A 149 -3.81 3.57 1.88
N PRO A 150 -3.76 2.62 0.91
CA PRO A 150 -2.77 1.58 0.67
C PRO A 150 -1.63 2.08 -0.22
N GLU A 151 -0.40 1.70 0.16
CA GLU A 151 0.74 1.41 -0.71
C GLU A 151 1.42 2.54 -1.47
N GLU A 152 0.81 3.72 -1.61
CA GLU A 152 1.47 4.80 -2.36
C GLU A 152 2.77 5.27 -1.68
N LYS A 153 2.86 5.08 -0.36
CA LYS A 153 4.06 5.36 0.42
C LYS A 153 4.32 4.24 1.42
N ALA A 154 5.35 3.46 1.14
CA ALA A 154 5.94 2.52 2.08
C ALA A 154 7.33 3.02 2.47
N LEU A 155 7.69 2.80 3.73
CA LEU A 155 9.03 3.02 4.23
C LEU A 155 10.00 1.96 3.69
N SER A 156 9.52 0.72 3.54
CA SER A 156 10.20 -0.37 2.85
C SER A 156 9.18 -1.33 2.25
N VAL A 157 9.53 -1.97 1.14
CA VAL A 157 8.82 -3.12 0.58
C VAL A 157 9.80 -4.28 0.61
N ASP A 158 9.52 -5.28 1.44
CA ASP A 158 10.37 -6.45 1.58
C ASP A 158 10.09 -7.46 0.45
N GLY A 159 8.84 -7.48 -0.03
CA GLY A 159 8.41 -8.20 -1.23
C GLY A 159 7.01 -8.79 -1.09
N ALA A 160 6.56 -9.50 -2.12
CA ALA A 160 5.30 -10.21 -2.16
C ALA A 160 5.54 -11.72 -2.11
N ASP A 161 4.67 -12.43 -1.40
CA ASP A 161 4.61 -13.89 -1.43
C ASP A 161 3.79 -14.30 -2.66
N ALA A 162 4.45 -15.01 -3.59
CA ALA A 162 3.84 -15.47 -4.84
C ALA A 162 3.23 -16.87 -4.72
N GLU A 163 3.57 -17.62 -3.66
CA GLU A 163 3.15 -19.00 -3.45
C GLU A 163 1.86 -19.06 -2.62
N THR A 164 1.78 -18.24 -1.57
CA THR A 164 0.59 -18.15 -0.72
C THR A 164 -0.45 -17.25 -1.36
N VAL A 165 -1.47 -17.85 -1.95
CA VAL A 165 -2.61 -17.13 -2.52
C VAL A 165 -3.85 -17.31 -1.68
N LEU A 166 -4.43 -16.20 -1.26
CA LEU A 166 -5.64 -16.17 -0.46
C LEU A 166 -6.86 -16.20 -1.38
N ALA A 167 -7.74 -17.19 -1.22
CA ALA A 167 -9.08 -17.10 -1.80
C ALA A 167 -9.88 -16.08 -0.99
N ILE A 168 -10.25 -14.96 -1.61
CA ILE A 168 -10.94 -13.85 -0.95
C ILE A 168 -12.31 -13.63 -1.59
N ARG A 169 -13.25 -13.14 -0.78
CA ARG A 169 -14.47 -12.50 -1.25
C ARG A 169 -14.32 -11.00 -1.15
N VAL A 170 -14.86 -10.27 -2.11
CA VAL A 170 -14.91 -8.81 -2.07
C VAL A 170 -16.35 -8.40 -1.76
N GLU A 171 -16.51 -7.59 -0.73
CA GLU A 171 -17.80 -7.10 -0.25
C GLU A 171 -17.82 -5.58 -0.29
N LEU A 172 -18.93 -5.01 -0.74
CA LEU A 172 -19.21 -3.59 -0.59
C LEU A 172 -19.84 -3.33 0.78
N ARG A 173 -19.22 -2.45 1.57
CA ARG A 173 -19.68 -2.02 2.89
C ARG A 173 -19.84 -0.50 2.88
N GLY A 174 -21.08 -0.04 2.69
CA GLY A 174 -21.32 1.37 2.39
C GLY A 174 -20.69 1.73 1.03
N GLU A 175 -19.64 2.55 1.06
CA GLU A 175 -18.87 2.95 -0.13
C GLU A 175 -17.47 2.30 -0.19
N GLU A 176 -17.15 1.42 0.77
CA GLU A 176 -15.84 0.79 0.88
C GLU A 176 -15.87 -0.65 0.38
N TYR A 177 -14.84 -1.06 -0.37
CA TYR A 177 -14.64 -2.44 -0.79
C TYR A 177 -13.66 -3.13 0.16
N TRP A 178 -14.11 -4.25 0.70
CA TRP A 178 -13.38 -5.05 1.68
C TRP A 178 -13.14 -6.46 1.15
N ALA A 179 -11.92 -6.96 1.31
CA ALA A 179 -11.63 -8.38 1.20
C ALA A 179 -12.00 -9.08 2.50
N THR A 180 -12.63 -10.25 2.40
CA THR A 180 -12.88 -11.17 3.51
C THR A 180 -12.44 -12.58 3.13
N TRP A 181 -11.84 -13.28 4.07
CA TRP A 181 -11.54 -14.70 3.94
C TRP A 181 -11.48 -15.33 5.32
N ASN A 182 -11.89 -16.58 5.42
CA ASN A 182 -11.67 -17.34 6.63
C ASN A 182 -10.20 -17.74 6.65
N GLY A 183 -9.54 -17.63 7.81
CA GLY A 183 -8.24 -18.27 7.94
C GLY A 183 -8.43 -19.74 7.61
N LEU A 184 -7.62 -20.30 6.70
CA LEU A 184 -7.47 -21.75 6.65
C LEU A 184 -7.09 -22.17 8.07
N GLY A 185 -8.02 -22.81 8.76
CA GLY A 185 -7.72 -23.50 10.00
C GLY A 185 -6.80 -24.68 9.68
N ALA A 186 -5.81 -24.84 10.56
CA ALA A 186 -4.72 -25.83 10.59
C ALA A 186 -3.44 -25.41 9.86
#